data_AF-A0A6A0HEG3-F1
#
_entry.id   AF-A0A6A0HEG3-F1
#
_cell.length_a   1.000
_cell.length_b   1.000
_cell.length_c   1.000
_cell.angle_alpha   90.00
_cell.angle_beta   90.00
_cell.angle_gamma   90.00
#
_symmetry.space_group_name_H-M   'P 1'
#
loop_
_entity.id
_entity.type
_entity.pdbx_description
1 polymer ?
#
loop_
_entity_poly.entity_id
_entity_poly.type
_entity_poly.pdbx_seq_one_letter_code
_entity_poly.pdbx_strand_id
1 'polypeptide(L)'
;MRKHLVTGSNKGIGLATVKALCEAVGSESIVYLTARSVERGTKAVEDLAKSGLKPRFHPLDVDDASSIETFATFLKKEHGGLDVLVNNAAIAYKNSAYGASKVGVSALTRIQQRMLDQDPRDDIVVNHCHPGYVDTDMTSHRGVLTVEQGAVCPTYLALLPPNVSSPRGEYLWYDKQVVDWVDASLPPP
;
A
#
# COMPACT_ATOMS: atom_id res chain seq x y z
N MET A 1 -1.42 14.11 14.25
CA MET A 1 -0.87 13.77 12.92
C MET A 1 -1.35 12.39 12.53
N ARG A 2 -1.84 12.18 11.30
CA ARG A 2 -2.14 10.82 10.81
C ARG A 2 -0.85 10.05 10.56
N LYS A 3 -0.88 8.73 10.68
CA LYS A 3 0.24 7.82 10.46
C LYS A 3 -0.11 6.94 9.27
N HIS A 4 0.61 7.14 8.18
CA HIS A 4 0.52 6.36 6.96
C HIS A 4 1.68 5.38 6.93
N LEU A 5 1.43 4.15 6.55
CA LEU A 5 2.42 3.09 6.46
C LEU A 5 2.34 2.43 5.09
N VAL A 6 3.48 2.25 4.42
CA VAL A 6 3.55 1.49 3.16
C VAL A 6 4.53 0.33 3.32
N THR A 7 4.06 -0.91 3.14
CA THR A 7 4.91 -2.09 3.22
C THR A 7 5.75 -2.29 1.95
N GLY A 8 6.99 -2.76 2.09
CA GLY A 8 7.86 -3.06 0.93
C GLY A 8 8.17 -1.85 0.06
N SER A 9 8.46 -0.70 0.68
CA SER A 9 8.50 0.62 0.05
C SER A 9 9.90 1.17 -0.19
N ASN A 10 10.94 0.32 -0.21
CA ASN A 10 12.30 0.75 -0.57
C ASN A 10 12.55 0.87 -2.09
N LYS A 11 11.60 0.49 -2.95
CA LYS A 11 11.67 0.61 -4.43
C LYS A 11 10.29 0.49 -5.07
N GLY A 12 10.22 0.67 -6.39
CA GLY A 12 9.03 0.41 -7.21
C GLY A 12 7.81 1.23 -6.78
N ILE A 13 6.63 0.64 -6.92
CA ILE A 13 5.33 1.28 -6.60
C ILE A 13 5.27 1.72 -5.14
N GLY A 14 5.78 0.91 -4.20
CA GLY A 14 5.77 1.25 -2.78
C GLY A 14 6.56 2.53 -2.47
N LEU A 15 7.74 2.70 -3.09
CA LEU A 15 8.53 3.93 -2.93
C LEU A 15 7.84 5.15 -3.56
N ALA A 16 7.27 4.98 -4.75
CA ALA A 16 6.50 6.03 -5.42
C ALA A 16 5.25 6.42 -4.59
N THR A 17 4.59 5.46 -3.94
CA THR A 17 3.47 5.69 -3.03
C THR A 17 3.91 6.49 -1.80
N VAL A 18 5.06 6.15 -1.19
CA VAL A 18 5.62 6.93 -0.06
C VAL A 18 5.91 8.37 -0.50
N LYS A 19 6.55 8.55 -1.67
CA LYS A 19 6.84 9.87 -2.23
C LYS A 19 5.56 10.70 -2.38
N ALA A 20 4.55 10.17 -3.08
CA ALA A 20 3.30 10.85 -3.33
C ALA A 20 2.52 11.14 -2.03
N LEU A 21 2.56 10.24 -1.04
CA LEU A 21 1.99 10.50 0.28
C LEU A 21 2.69 11.65 0.99
N CYS A 22 4.03 11.68 1.02
CA CYS A 22 4.78 12.78 1.63
C CYS A 22 4.48 14.13 0.96
N GLU A 23 4.37 14.15 -0.37
CA GLU A 23 4.02 15.36 -1.13
C GLU A 23 2.59 15.83 -0.83
N ALA A 24 1.64 14.90 -0.68
CA ALA A 24 0.23 15.23 -0.46
C ALA A 24 -0.08 15.69 0.98
N VAL A 25 0.52 15.05 1.99
CA VAL A 25 0.19 15.31 3.40
C VAL A 25 1.14 16.29 4.09
N GLY A 26 2.31 16.54 3.51
CA GLY A 26 3.32 17.44 4.07
C GLY A 26 3.70 17.08 5.50
N SER A 27 3.89 18.10 6.35
CA SER A 27 4.26 17.96 7.76
C SER A 27 3.10 17.64 8.72
N GLU A 28 1.85 17.61 8.23
CA GLU A 28 0.65 17.37 9.05
C GLU A 28 0.47 15.90 9.41
N SER A 29 1.19 15.01 8.72
CA SER A 29 1.13 13.56 8.91
C SER A 29 2.52 12.94 8.92
N ILE A 30 2.61 11.74 9.48
CA ILE A 30 3.80 10.90 9.49
C ILE A 30 3.62 9.84 8.41
N VAL A 31 4.60 9.71 7.52
CA VAL A 31 4.65 8.64 6.51
C VAL A 31 5.79 7.70 6.86
N TYR A 32 5.48 6.43 7.05
CA TYR A 32 6.42 5.34 7.30
C TYR A 32 6.76 4.62 5.99
N LEU A 33 8.02 4.73 5.59
CA LEU A 33 8.68 3.83 4.64
C LEU A 33 9.15 2.60 5.42
N THR A 34 8.86 1.41 4.90
CA THR A 34 9.25 0.14 5.52
C THR A 34 9.88 -0.80 4.52
N ALA A 35 10.86 -1.57 5.00
CA ALA A 35 11.57 -2.53 4.19
C ALA A 35 12.17 -3.62 5.06
N ARG A 36 12.26 -4.84 4.51
CA ARG A 36 12.97 -5.95 5.17
C ARG A 36 14.48 -5.70 5.27
N SER A 37 15.05 -5.02 4.29
CA SER A 37 16.46 -4.64 4.28
C SER A 37 16.62 -3.23 4.85
N VAL A 38 17.27 -3.14 6.01
CA VAL A 38 17.59 -1.87 6.67
C VAL A 38 18.40 -0.97 5.74
N GLU A 39 19.45 -1.51 5.12
CA GLU A 39 20.31 -0.78 4.19
C GLU A 39 19.51 -0.14 3.05
N ARG A 40 18.69 -0.92 2.34
CA ARG A 40 17.90 -0.41 1.22
C ARG A 40 16.82 0.57 1.68
N GLY A 41 16.23 0.34 2.86
CA GLY A 41 15.24 1.23 3.45
C GLY A 41 15.81 2.59 3.83
N THR A 42 16.94 2.61 4.54
CA THR A 42 17.68 3.84 4.87
C THR A 42 18.08 4.58 3.61
N LYS A 43 18.61 3.88 2.61
CA LYS A 43 19.00 4.47 1.34
C LYS A 43 17.82 5.17 0.64
N ALA A 44 16.66 4.53 0.62
CA ALA A 44 15.46 5.10 0.03
C ALA A 44 14.98 6.37 0.77
N VAL A 45 15.10 6.42 2.10
CA VAL A 45 14.81 7.64 2.88
C VAL A 45 15.79 8.77 2.55
N GLU A 46 17.09 8.47 2.46
CA GLU A 46 18.10 9.46 2.07
C GLU A 46 17.85 10.05 0.69
N ASP A 47 17.46 9.21 -0.27
CA ASP A 47 17.19 9.65 -1.64
C ASP A 47 15.92 10.51 -1.71
N LEU A 48 14.88 10.21 -0.93
CA LEU A 48 13.70 11.08 -0.79
C LEU A 48 14.03 12.40 -0.08
N ALA A 49 14.95 12.40 0.89
CA ALA A 49 15.40 13.60 1.59
C ALA A 49 16.08 14.61 0.65
N LYS A 50 16.75 14.16 -0.41
CA LYS A 50 17.30 15.06 -1.46
C LYS A 50 16.23 15.88 -2.18
N SER A 51 15.00 15.39 -2.17
CA SER A 51 13.82 16.10 -2.73
C SER A 51 13.04 16.88 -1.66
N GLY A 52 13.60 17.02 -0.45
CA GLY A 52 12.96 17.73 0.67
C GLY A 52 11.91 16.92 1.45
N LEU A 53 11.66 15.67 1.06
CA LEU A 53 10.67 14.79 1.70
C LEU A 53 11.28 14.11 2.92
N LYS A 54 10.47 13.87 3.96
CA LYS A 54 10.95 13.37 5.25
C LYS A 54 10.14 12.18 5.77
N PRO A 55 10.04 11.05 5.03
CA PRO A 55 9.44 9.84 5.57
C PRO A 55 10.26 9.32 6.75
N ARG A 56 9.59 8.68 7.71
CA ARG A 56 10.25 7.90 8.76
C ARG A 56 10.53 6.50 8.25
N PHE A 57 11.61 5.89 8.72
CA PHE A 57 11.93 4.50 8.42
C PHE A 57 11.61 3.58 9.61
N HIS A 58 11.06 2.40 9.32
CA HIS A 58 11.06 1.28 10.26
C HIS A 58 11.26 -0.04 9.51
N PRO A 59 12.12 -0.98 9.99
CA PRO A 59 12.25 -2.30 9.39
C PRO A 59 10.92 -3.07 9.46
N LEU A 60 10.56 -3.76 8.39
CA LEU A 60 9.40 -4.65 8.35
C LEU A 60 9.61 -5.73 7.29
N ASP A 61 9.66 -6.97 7.74
CA ASP A 61 9.48 -8.14 6.88
C ASP A 61 8.08 -8.72 7.14
N VAL A 62 7.26 -8.78 6.08
CA VAL A 62 5.87 -9.25 6.19
C VAL A 62 5.78 -10.78 6.26
N ASP A 63 6.88 -11.48 5.98
CA ASP A 63 6.97 -12.93 6.11
C ASP A 63 7.48 -13.36 7.52
N ASP A 64 7.87 -12.40 8.37
CA ASP A 64 8.35 -12.65 9.75
C ASP A 64 7.38 -12.07 10.79
N ALA A 65 6.71 -12.97 11.52
CA ALA A 65 5.76 -12.60 12.58
C ALA A 65 6.39 -11.74 13.69
N SER A 66 7.66 -11.97 14.03
CA SER A 66 8.37 -11.18 15.04
C SER A 66 8.63 -9.76 14.55
N SER A 67 8.96 -9.60 13.26
CA SER A 67 9.10 -8.29 12.62
C SER A 67 7.79 -7.50 12.64
N ILE A 68 6.68 -8.16 12.31
CA ILE A 68 5.33 -7.58 12.36
C ILE A 68 4.97 -7.15 13.79
N GLU A 69 5.16 -8.03 14.78
CA GLU A 69 4.83 -7.76 16.18
C GLU A 69 5.68 -6.61 16.74
N THR A 70 6.97 -6.59 16.42
CA THR A 70 7.89 -5.51 16.80
C THR A 70 7.38 -4.17 16.31
N PHE A 71 7.02 -4.08 15.03
CA PHE A 71 6.57 -2.81 14.46
C PHE A 71 5.17 -2.41 14.95
N ALA A 72 4.24 -3.36 15.08
CA ALA A 72 2.92 -3.11 15.64
C ALA A 72 3.02 -2.59 17.09
N THR A 73 3.90 -3.17 17.90
CA THR A 73 4.18 -2.72 19.26
C THR A 73 4.78 -1.32 19.28
N PHE A 74 5.73 -1.04 18.39
CA PHE A 74 6.28 0.30 18.22
C PHE A 74 5.19 1.32 17.88
N LEU A 75 4.33 1.05 16.88
CA LEU A 75 3.25 1.97 16.48
C LEU A 75 2.27 2.23 17.62
N LYS A 76 1.91 1.18 18.37
CA LYS A 76 1.02 1.30 19.54
C LYS A 76 1.66 2.14 20.64
N LYS A 77 2.95 1.92 20.93
CA LYS A 77 3.66 2.64 21.99
C LYS A 77 3.92 4.10 21.63
N GLU A 78 4.35 4.36 20.41
CA GLU A 78 4.76 5.70 19.94
C GLU A 78 3.56 6.57 19.57
N HIS A 79 2.53 5.98 18.93
CA HIS A 79 1.43 6.73 18.33
C HIS A 79 0.03 6.33 18.80
N GLY A 80 -0.08 5.33 19.68
CA GLY A 80 -1.37 4.75 20.08
C GLY A 80 -2.03 3.88 19.00
N GLY A 81 -1.43 3.72 17.82
CA GLY A 81 -1.99 2.97 16.70
C GLY A 81 -1.55 3.48 15.33
N LEU A 82 -2.31 3.09 14.29
CA LEU A 82 -2.08 3.43 12.88
C LEU A 82 -3.38 3.96 12.26
N ASP A 83 -3.28 4.90 11.31
CA ASP A 83 -4.46 5.48 10.65
C ASP A 83 -4.62 4.99 9.20
N VAL A 84 -3.51 4.72 8.50
CA VAL A 84 -3.54 4.24 7.10
C VAL A 84 -2.47 3.18 6.87
N LEU A 85 -2.88 2.05 6.29
CA LEU A 85 -2.01 0.93 5.91
C LEU A 85 -2.13 0.63 4.42
N VAL A 86 -1.00 0.68 3.70
CA VAL A 86 -0.88 0.23 2.32
C VAL A 86 -0.06 -1.07 2.29
N ASN A 87 -0.75 -2.19 2.15
CA ASN A 87 -0.15 -3.52 1.97
C ASN A 87 0.37 -3.72 0.54
N ASN A 88 1.53 -3.13 0.25
CA ASN A 88 2.15 -3.16 -1.09
C ASN A 88 3.20 -4.28 -1.26
N ALA A 89 3.84 -4.75 -0.18
CA ALA A 89 4.88 -5.77 -0.24
C ALA A 89 4.38 -7.04 -0.96
N ALA A 90 5.15 -7.51 -1.95
CA ALA A 90 4.82 -8.68 -2.73
C ALA A 90 6.07 -9.31 -3.36
N ILE A 91 5.95 -10.60 -3.66
CA ILE A 91 6.87 -11.36 -4.51
C ILE A 91 6.07 -11.94 -5.68
N ALA A 92 6.75 -12.17 -6.81
CA ALA A 92 6.15 -12.85 -7.94
C ALA A 92 7.14 -13.85 -8.54
N TYR A 93 6.66 -15.06 -8.79
CA TYR A 93 7.32 -16.05 -9.64
C TYR A 93 6.43 -16.28 -10.86
N LYS A 94 7.02 -16.65 -12.01
CA LYS A 94 6.30 -16.85 -13.27
C LYS A 94 5.42 -18.11 -13.21
N ASN A 95 4.21 -18.02 -12.65
CA ASN A 95 3.18 -19.07 -12.75
C ASN A 95 1.79 -18.59 -12.23
N SER A 96 0.81 -19.48 -12.35
CA SER A 96 -0.57 -19.33 -11.87
C SER A 96 -0.71 -19.07 -10.36
N ALA A 97 0.32 -19.38 -9.56
CA ALA A 97 0.28 -19.15 -8.11
C ALA A 97 0.20 -17.66 -7.77
N TYR A 98 0.78 -16.79 -8.61
CA TYR A 98 0.67 -15.34 -8.43
C TYR A 98 -0.79 -14.89 -8.54
N GLY A 99 -1.49 -15.24 -9.63
CA GLY A 99 -2.90 -14.88 -9.82
C GLY A 99 -3.79 -15.45 -8.71
N ALA A 100 -3.58 -16.72 -8.31
CA ALA A 100 -4.30 -17.31 -7.18
C ALA A 100 -4.08 -16.55 -5.86
N SER A 101 -2.85 -16.09 -5.60
CA SER A 101 -2.54 -15.29 -4.41
C SER A 101 -3.28 -13.96 -4.39
N LYS A 102 -3.42 -13.31 -5.55
CA LYS A 102 -4.13 -12.04 -5.69
C LYS A 102 -5.64 -12.19 -5.63
N VAL A 103 -6.17 -13.31 -6.12
CA VAL A 103 -7.55 -13.71 -5.83
C VAL A 103 -7.79 -13.83 -4.32
N GLY A 104 -6.86 -14.44 -3.60
CA GLY A 104 -6.90 -14.54 -2.14
C GLY A 104 -6.89 -13.17 -1.45
N VAL A 105 -5.99 -12.27 -1.83
CA VAL A 105 -5.88 -10.90 -1.27
C VAL A 105 -7.20 -10.15 -1.38
N SER A 106 -7.84 -10.22 -2.53
CA SER A 106 -9.03 -9.42 -2.79
C SER A 106 -10.29 -10.02 -2.19
N ALA A 107 -10.38 -11.35 -2.14
CA ALA A 107 -11.38 -12.03 -1.32
C ALA A 107 -11.24 -11.63 0.16
N LEU A 108 -10.00 -11.62 0.68
CA LEU A 108 -9.71 -11.18 2.04
C LEU A 108 -10.12 -9.73 2.28
N THR A 109 -9.82 -8.80 1.36
CA THR A 109 -10.26 -7.40 1.45
C THR A 109 -11.78 -7.29 1.61
N ARG A 110 -12.56 -8.01 0.80
CA ARG A 110 -14.04 -7.98 0.87
C ARG A 110 -14.55 -8.56 2.19
N ILE A 111 -13.92 -9.62 2.69
CA ILE A 111 -14.25 -10.21 4.00
C ILE A 111 -13.93 -9.21 5.11
N GLN A 112 -12.72 -8.63 5.11
CA GLN A 112 -12.30 -7.66 6.11
C GLN A 112 -13.19 -6.41 6.13
N GLN A 113 -13.57 -5.88 4.95
CA GLN A 113 -14.51 -4.76 4.92
C GLN A 113 -15.83 -5.11 5.59
N ARG A 114 -16.44 -6.26 5.25
CA ARG A 114 -17.71 -6.69 5.87
C ARG A 114 -17.60 -6.89 7.37
N MET A 115 -16.45 -7.34 7.85
CA MET A 115 -16.18 -7.45 9.30
C MET A 115 -16.07 -6.06 9.94
N LEU A 116 -15.41 -5.12 9.27
CA LEU A 116 -15.21 -3.76 9.75
C LEU A 116 -16.47 -2.89 9.63
N ASP A 117 -17.42 -3.24 8.77
CA ASP A 117 -18.76 -2.64 8.77
C ASP A 117 -19.53 -2.89 10.08
N GLN A 118 -19.11 -3.89 10.86
CA GLN A 118 -19.66 -4.19 12.19
C GLN A 118 -18.85 -3.53 13.32
N ASP A 119 -17.72 -2.89 13.00
CA ASP A 119 -16.91 -2.17 13.98
C ASP A 119 -17.60 -0.86 14.38
N PRO A 120 -17.57 -0.46 15.66
CA PRO A 120 -18.15 0.82 16.09
C PRO A 120 -17.44 2.05 15.49
N ARG A 121 -16.24 1.88 14.91
CA ARG A 121 -15.54 2.92 14.14
C ARG A 121 -16.07 2.91 12.70
N ASP A 122 -16.96 3.85 12.40
CA ASP A 122 -17.64 4.01 11.10
C ASP A 122 -16.70 4.36 9.93
N ASP A 123 -15.58 5.03 10.24
CA ASP A 123 -14.63 5.56 9.24
C ASP A 123 -13.54 4.57 8.78
N ILE A 124 -13.66 3.26 9.05
CA ILE A 124 -12.69 2.28 8.55
C ILE A 124 -13.13 1.72 7.20
N VAL A 125 -12.30 1.98 6.18
CA VAL A 125 -12.45 1.39 4.85
C VAL A 125 -11.22 0.58 4.43
N VAL A 126 -11.47 -0.53 3.75
CA VAL A 126 -10.48 -1.45 3.21
C VAL A 126 -10.87 -1.71 1.76
N ASN A 127 -9.96 -1.36 0.85
CA ASN A 127 -10.12 -1.57 -0.58
C ASN A 127 -8.87 -2.28 -1.11
N HIS A 128 -8.99 -2.82 -2.31
CA HIS A 128 -7.85 -3.36 -3.05
C HIS A 128 -7.81 -2.69 -4.42
N CYS A 129 -6.61 -2.57 -4.96
CA CYS A 129 -6.44 -1.99 -6.27
C CYS A 129 -5.36 -2.71 -7.06
N HIS A 130 -5.49 -2.61 -8.37
CA HIS A 130 -4.48 -3.06 -9.30
C HIS A 130 -3.71 -1.84 -9.82
N PRO A 131 -2.37 -1.80 -9.68
CA PRO A 131 -1.57 -0.63 -10.06
C PRO A 131 -1.35 -0.52 -11.57
N GLY A 132 -1.94 -1.42 -12.36
CA GLY A 132 -1.70 -1.55 -13.79
C GLY A 132 -0.41 -2.31 -14.07
N TYR A 133 0.00 -2.36 -15.34
CA TYR A 133 1.23 -3.07 -15.72
C TYR A 133 2.43 -2.12 -15.66
N VAL A 134 3.08 -2.09 -14.49
CA VAL A 134 4.10 -1.09 -14.13
C VAL A 134 5.52 -1.57 -14.41
N ASP A 135 6.35 -0.72 -15.00
CA ASP A 135 7.77 -0.94 -15.21
C ASP A 135 8.51 -1.03 -13.86
N THR A 136 8.88 -2.26 -13.48
CA THR A 136 9.56 -2.59 -12.23
C THR A 136 10.38 -3.87 -12.42
N ASP A 137 11.26 -4.17 -11.46
CA ASP A 137 11.97 -5.45 -11.40
C ASP A 137 11.00 -6.65 -11.46
N MET A 138 9.82 -6.54 -10.84
CA MET A 138 8.81 -7.62 -10.79
C MET A 138 8.27 -7.94 -12.20
N THR A 139 8.11 -6.93 -13.04
CA THR A 139 7.65 -7.10 -14.43
C THR A 139 8.81 -7.34 -15.41
N SER A 140 10.05 -7.43 -14.91
CA SER A 140 11.28 -7.45 -15.71
C SER A 140 11.36 -6.27 -16.67
N HIS A 141 10.94 -5.08 -16.22
CA HIS A 141 10.93 -3.85 -17.00
C HIS A 141 10.13 -3.92 -18.30
N ARG A 142 9.03 -4.68 -18.31
CA ARG A 142 8.11 -4.80 -19.46
C ARG A 142 6.81 -4.03 -19.27
N GLY A 143 6.61 -3.42 -18.11
CA GLY A 143 5.42 -2.59 -17.86
C GLY A 143 5.35 -1.39 -18.79
N VAL A 144 4.12 -0.96 -19.07
CA VAL A 144 3.84 0.23 -19.92
C VAL A 144 3.61 1.49 -19.09
N LEU A 145 3.39 1.33 -17.77
CA LEU A 145 3.19 2.42 -16.83
C LEU A 145 4.47 2.69 -16.02
N THR A 146 4.72 3.95 -15.67
CA THR A 146 5.78 4.31 -14.71
C THR A 146 5.37 3.98 -13.27
N VAL A 147 6.34 3.94 -12.36
CA VAL A 147 6.06 3.70 -10.93
C VAL A 147 5.19 4.79 -10.31
N GLU A 148 5.29 6.02 -10.78
CA GLU A 148 4.42 7.13 -10.37
C GLU A 148 2.98 6.91 -10.84
N GLN A 149 2.78 6.47 -12.08
CA GLN A 149 1.45 6.11 -12.59
C GLN A 149 0.85 4.94 -11.81
N GLY A 150 1.67 3.94 -11.48
CA GLY A 150 1.24 2.80 -10.66
C GLY A 150 0.90 3.15 -9.21
N ALA A 151 1.47 4.23 -8.67
CA ALA A 151 1.19 4.71 -7.31
C ALA A 151 -0.11 5.53 -7.20
N VAL A 152 -0.71 5.95 -8.31
CA VAL A 152 -1.91 6.81 -8.31
C VAL A 152 -3.06 6.19 -7.51
N CYS A 153 -3.44 4.95 -7.81
CA CYS A 153 -4.56 4.31 -7.13
C CYS A 153 -4.28 3.99 -5.65
N PRO A 154 -3.12 3.41 -5.26
CA PRO A 154 -2.76 3.23 -3.86
C PRO A 154 -2.77 4.53 -3.05
N THR A 155 -2.19 5.61 -3.60
CA THR A 155 -2.16 6.92 -2.94
C THR A 155 -3.56 7.53 -2.83
N TYR A 156 -4.39 7.43 -3.87
CA TYR A 156 -5.79 7.87 -3.84
C TYR A 156 -6.57 7.18 -2.71
N LEU A 157 -6.48 5.85 -2.61
CA LEU A 157 -7.16 5.07 -1.57
C LEU A 157 -6.65 5.41 -0.16
N ALA A 158 -5.36 5.67 -0.02
CA ALA A 158 -4.73 6.05 1.24
C ALA A 158 -5.10 7.48 1.73
N LEU A 159 -5.69 8.30 0.86
CA LEU A 159 -6.05 9.70 1.11
C LEU A 159 -7.56 9.95 1.00
N LEU A 160 -8.38 8.90 1.01
CA LEU A 160 -9.84 9.06 1.02
C LEU A 160 -10.27 9.95 2.20
N PRO A 161 -11.26 10.83 1.98
CA PRO A 161 -11.80 11.65 3.05
C PRO A 161 -12.50 10.77 4.10
N PRO A 162 -12.72 11.28 5.32
CA PRO A 162 -13.50 10.58 6.32
C PRO A 162 -14.93 10.28 5.84
N ASN A 163 -15.48 9.16 6.29
CA ASN A 163 -16.86 8.71 6.11
C ASN A 163 -17.28 8.52 4.64
N VAL A 164 -16.35 8.10 3.79
CA VAL A 164 -16.69 7.71 2.41
C VAL A 164 -17.65 6.52 2.40
N SER A 165 -18.68 6.61 1.57
CA SER A 165 -19.58 5.49 1.26
C SER A 165 -19.03 4.61 0.13
N SER A 166 -18.21 5.17 -0.76
CA SER A 166 -17.45 4.46 -1.78
C SER A 166 -16.14 5.21 -2.07
N PRO A 167 -15.00 4.52 -2.26
CA PRO A 167 -14.90 3.06 -2.29
C PRO A 167 -14.84 2.40 -0.91
N ARG A 168 -15.57 1.29 -0.73
CA ARG A 168 -15.66 0.54 0.52
C ARG A 168 -15.79 -0.97 0.27
N GLY A 169 -14.68 -1.72 0.38
CA GLY A 169 -14.63 -3.14 0.06
C GLY A 169 -14.56 -3.42 -1.44
N GLU A 170 -14.20 -2.43 -2.23
CA GLU A 170 -14.27 -2.46 -3.69
C GLU A 170 -12.90 -2.72 -4.33
N TYR A 171 -12.95 -3.09 -5.61
CA TYR A 171 -11.78 -3.27 -6.47
C TYR A 171 -11.62 -2.05 -7.36
N LEU A 172 -10.43 -1.43 -7.31
CA LEU A 172 -10.13 -0.28 -8.16
C LEU A 172 -9.05 -0.61 -9.19
N TRP A 173 -9.28 -0.17 -10.41
CA TRP A 173 -8.27 -0.17 -11.47
C TRP A 173 -7.27 0.97 -11.28
N TYR A 174 -6.15 0.93 -12.01
CA TYR A 174 -5.01 1.84 -11.77
C TYR A 174 -5.35 3.32 -11.94
N ASP A 175 -6.42 3.62 -12.69
CA ASP A 175 -6.95 4.95 -12.95
C ASP A 175 -8.04 5.39 -11.94
N LYS A 176 -8.18 4.65 -10.84
CA LYS A 176 -9.12 4.87 -9.71
C LYS A 176 -10.57 4.53 -10.01
N GLN A 177 -10.87 3.92 -11.17
CA GLN A 177 -12.23 3.46 -11.44
C GLN A 177 -12.54 2.22 -10.60
N VAL A 178 -13.71 2.21 -9.96
CA VAL A 178 -14.27 0.98 -9.38
C VAL A 178 -14.65 0.08 -10.54
N VAL A 179 -14.15 -1.15 -10.51
CA VAL A 179 -14.41 -2.14 -11.56
C VAL A 179 -14.89 -3.44 -10.94
N ASP A 180 -15.65 -4.22 -11.71
CA ASP A 180 -16.09 -5.53 -11.23
C ASP A 180 -14.91 -6.50 -11.20
N TRP A 181 -14.68 -7.06 -10.02
CA TRP A 181 -13.69 -8.10 -9.76
C TRP A 181 -13.81 -9.32 -10.69
N VAL A 182 -15.04 -9.67 -11.09
CA VAL A 182 -15.29 -10.82 -11.98
C VAL A 182 -15.34 -10.44 -13.46
N ASP A 183 -15.07 -9.17 -13.80
CA ASP A 183 -15.04 -8.74 -15.19
C ASP A 183 -13.86 -9.38 -15.93
N ALA A 184 -14.15 -10.38 -16.75
CA ALA A 184 -13.16 -11.10 -17.54
C ALA A 184 -12.52 -10.25 -18.65
N SER A 185 -13.03 -9.04 -18.92
CA SER A 185 -12.44 -8.10 -19.87
C SER A 185 -11.24 -7.34 -19.29
N LEU A 186 -11.09 -7.32 -17.96
CA LEU A 186 -9.95 -6.74 -17.27
C LEU A 186 -8.90 -7.81 -16.97
N PRO A 187 -7.60 -7.43 -16.90
CA PRO A 187 -6.58 -8.35 -16.43
C PRO A 187 -6.96 -8.91 -15.06
N PRO A 188 -6.68 -10.19 -14.82
CA PRO A 188 -6.94 -10.75 -13.52
C PRO A 188 -6.16 -9.95 -12.47
N PRO A 189 -6.81 -9.68 -11.34
CA PRO A 189 -6.25 -8.93 -10.21
C PRO A 189 -4.95 -9.50 -9.65
#